data_AF-A0A536YF99-F1
#
_entry.id   AF-A0A536YF99-F1
#
_cell.length_a   1.000
_cell.length_b   1.000
_cell.length_c   1.000
_cell.angle_alpha   90.00
_cell.angle_beta   90.00
_cell.angle_gamma   90.00
#
_symmetry.space_group_name_H-M   'P 1'
#
loop_
_entity.id
_entity.type
_entity.pdbx_description
1 polymer ?
#
loop_
_entity_poly.entity_id
_entity_poly.type
_entity_poly.pdbx_seq_one_letter_code
_entity_poly.pdbx_strand_id
1 'polypeptide(L)'
;LGVEALKRKGGTIVVQGEMKEFPNFPLERVTVKFITIKSARGHSYKACELALAQLASKRFALEKVTTHRFGLKDVDLAIKSVGGQGVPDVIHASLLPWK
;
A
#
# COMPACT_ATOMS: atom_id res chain seq x y z
N LEU A 1 2.60 -13.30 -10.84
CA LEU A 1 3.70 -12.54 -10.19
C LEU A 1 3.94 -11.18 -10.87
N GLY A 2 4.45 -10.16 -10.18
CA GLY A 2 4.76 -8.84 -10.79
C GLY A 2 5.68 -8.92 -12.01
N VAL A 3 6.63 -9.87 -12.02
CA VAL A 3 7.52 -10.20 -13.15
C VAL A 3 6.76 -10.74 -14.38
N GLU A 4 5.61 -11.37 -14.18
CA GLU A 4 4.75 -11.91 -15.25
C GLU A 4 3.74 -10.88 -15.76
N ALA A 5 3.25 -10.04 -14.86
CA ALA A 5 2.41 -8.90 -15.18
C ALA A 5 3.18 -7.88 -16.04
N LEU A 6 4.48 -7.70 -15.79
CA LEU A 6 5.34 -6.89 -16.65
C LEU A 6 5.58 -7.59 -17.99
N LYS A 7 4.75 -7.26 -18.99
CA LYS A 7 4.84 -7.83 -20.34
C LYS A 7 6.01 -7.28 -21.16
N ARG A 8 6.34 -5.98 -21.01
CA ARG A 8 7.44 -5.32 -21.74
C ARG A 8 8.82 -5.69 -21.19
N LYS A 9 9.82 -5.77 -22.08
CA LYS A 9 11.25 -5.75 -21.71
C LYS A 9 11.66 -4.34 -21.24
N GLY A 10 12.71 -4.24 -20.42
CA GLY A 10 13.23 -2.97 -19.90
C GLY A 10 12.34 -2.31 -18.84
N GLY A 11 11.33 -3.02 -18.32
CA GLY A 11 10.41 -2.42 -17.35
C GLY A 11 11.00 -2.30 -15.94
N THR A 12 10.37 -1.44 -15.13
CA THR A 12 10.74 -1.25 -13.72
C THR A 12 9.69 -1.88 -12.81
N ILE A 13 10.14 -2.60 -11.78
CA ILE A 13 9.33 -3.09 -10.67
C ILE A 13 9.77 -2.37 -9.40
N VAL A 14 8.81 -1.90 -8.61
CA VAL A 14 9.05 -1.34 -7.28
C VAL A 14 8.61 -2.36 -6.23
N VAL A 15 9.46 -2.61 -5.24
CA VAL A 15 9.16 -3.48 -4.08
C VAL A 15 9.05 -2.60 -2.83
N GLN A 16 7.92 -2.72 -2.12
CA GLN A 16 7.60 -1.94 -0.91
C GLN A 16 7.15 -2.80 0.29
N GLY A 17 7.39 -4.11 0.25
CA GLY A 17 7.05 -5.03 1.34
C GLY A 17 8.25 -5.42 2.18
N GLU A 18 8.03 -5.70 3.46
CA GLU A 18 9.04 -6.21 4.40
C GLU A 18 8.98 -7.75 4.50
N MET A 19 8.92 -8.44 3.35
CA MET A 19 9.02 -9.91 3.33
C MET A 19 10.47 -10.31 3.57
N LYS A 20 10.70 -11.26 4.50
CA LYS A 20 12.04 -11.77 4.83
C LYS A 20 12.70 -12.46 3.63
N GLU A 21 11.92 -13.22 2.88
CA GLU A 21 12.38 -13.97 1.72
C GLU A 21 11.25 -14.11 0.69
N PHE A 22 11.64 -14.37 -0.56
CA PHE A 22 10.71 -14.68 -1.64
C PHE A 22 11.16 -15.97 -2.32
N PRO A 23 10.71 -17.14 -1.85
CA PRO A 23 11.16 -18.42 -2.39
C PRO A 23 10.77 -18.54 -3.86
N ASN A 24 11.62 -19.18 -4.66
CA ASN A 24 11.43 -19.39 -6.09
C ASN A 24 11.26 -18.08 -6.89
N PHE A 25 11.94 -17.00 -6.48
CA PHE A 25 11.93 -15.75 -7.25
C PHE A 25 12.44 -15.99 -8.68
N PRO A 26 11.70 -15.58 -9.73
CA PRO A 26 12.00 -15.93 -11.11
C PRO A 26 13.13 -15.05 -11.69
N LEU A 27 14.36 -15.22 -11.18
CA LEU A 27 15.52 -14.39 -11.52
C LEU A 27 15.87 -14.47 -13.02
N GLU A 28 15.77 -15.64 -13.63
CA GLU A 28 15.98 -15.81 -15.08
C GLU A 28 15.09 -14.84 -15.88
N ARG A 29 13.79 -14.75 -15.54
CA ARG A 29 12.83 -13.87 -16.20
C ARG A 29 13.14 -12.40 -16.00
N VAL A 30 13.73 -12.02 -14.86
CA VAL A 30 14.23 -10.67 -14.61
C VAL A 30 15.35 -10.34 -15.59
N THR A 31 16.29 -11.26 -15.76
CA THR A 31 17.42 -11.11 -16.67
C THR A 31 16.99 -11.01 -18.13
N VAL A 32 16.21 -11.98 -18.64
CA VAL A 32 15.85 -12.00 -20.08
C VAL A 32 14.88 -10.89 -20.50
N LYS A 33 14.21 -10.27 -19.52
CA LYS A 33 13.37 -9.10 -19.73
C LYS A 33 14.07 -7.78 -19.40
N PHE A 34 15.35 -7.79 -19.01
CA PHE A 34 16.10 -6.58 -18.64
C PHE A 34 15.37 -5.72 -17.58
N ILE A 35 14.79 -6.37 -16.57
CA ILE A 35 13.96 -5.69 -15.57
C ILE A 35 14.87 -4.92 -14.59
N THR A 36 14.53 -3.65 -14.34
CA THR A 36 15.11 -2.88 -13.22
C THR A 36 14.25 -3.08 -11.97
N ILE A 37 14.87 -3.49 -10.87
CA ILE A 37 14.20 -3.61 -9.57
C ILE A 37 14.64 -2.43 -8.69
N LYS A 38 13.66 -1.68 -8.16
CA LYS A 38 13.89 -0.62 -7.18
C LYS A 38 13.20 -0.99 -5.87
N SER A 39 13.89 -0.78 -4.76
CA SER A 39 13.29 -0.85 -3.43
C SER A 39 12.92 0.55 -2.96
N ALA A 40 11.81 0.67 -2.24
CA ALA A 40 11.42 1.91 -1.57
C ALA A 40 10.88 1.59 -0.18
N ARG A 41 11.32 2.36 0.82
CA ARG A 41 10.87 2.23 2.21
C ARG A 41 10.58 3.62 2.78
N GLY A 42 9.45 3.75 3.46
CA GLY A 42 9.00 5.02 4.02
C GLY A 42 8.60 6.04 2.95
N HIS A 43 8.54 7.30 3.35
CA HIS A 43 8.19 8.43 2.50
C HIS A 43 9.09 9.63 2.84
N SER A 44 9.44 10.43 1.84
CA SER A 44 10.19 11.68 2.03
C SER A 44 9.23 12.86 2.14
N TYR A 45 9.73 14.00 2.63
CA TYR A 45 8.99 15.27 2.64
C TYR A 45 8.33 15.57 1.29
N LYS A 46 9.10 15.45 0.20
CA LYS A 46 8.61 15.68 -1.16
C LYS A 46 7.48 14.73 -1.56
N ALA A 47 7.51 13.47 -1.10
CA ALA A 47 6.44 12.53 -1.36
C ALA A 47 5.14 12.94 -0.65
N CYS A 48 5.22 13.49 0.56
CA CYS A 48 4.06 14.02 1.28
C CYS A 48 3.45 15.23 0.55
N GLU A 49 4.27 16.17 0.09
CA GLU A 49 3.79 17.34 -0.68
C GLU A 49 3.04 16.91 -1.95
N LEU A 50 3.58 15.93 -2.68
CA LEU A 50 2.92 15.36 -3.85
C LEU A 50 1.61 14.65 -3.49
N ALA A 51 1.57 13.93 -2.37
CA ALA A 51 0.35 13.26 -1.90
C ALA A 51 -0.74 14.27 -1.51
N LEU A 52 -0.38 15.38 -0.86
CA LEU A 52 -1.31 16.48 -0.55
C LEU A 52 -1.88 17.11 -1.81
N ALA A 53 -1.04 17.41 -2.81
CA ALA A 53 -1.50 17.92 -4.10
C ALA A 53 -2.45 16.92 -4.79
N GLN A 54 -2.16 15.62 -4.72
CA GLN A 54 -3.01 14.57 -5.27
C GLN A 54 -4.38 14.50 -4.56
N LEU A 55 -4.42 14.61 -3.22
CA LEU A 55 -5.64 14.67 -2.43
C LEU A 55 -6.48 15.91 -2.74
N ALA A 56 -5.83 17.06 -2.93
CA ALA A 56 -6.47 18.32 -3.28
C ALA A 56 -7.06 18.28 -4.70
N SER A 57 -6.43 17.57 -5.64
CA SER A 57 -6.87 17.50 -7.04
C SER A 57 -8.24 16.84 -7.24
N LYS A 58 -8.71 16.03 -6.28
CA LYS A 58 -9.93 15.20 -6.39
C LYS A 58 -10.01 14.32 -7.64
N ARG A 59 -8.88 14.08 -8.32
CA ARG A 59 -8.80 13.23 -9.53
C ARG A 59 -9.24 11.79 -9.26
N PHE A 60 -9.05 11.30 -8.05
CA PHE A 60 -9.48 9.99 -7.59
C PHE A 60 -10.28 10.15 -6.29
N ALA A 61 -11.29 9.31 -6.10
CA ALA A 61 -12.14 9.26 -4.92
C ALA A 61 -11.42 8.60 -3.72
N LEU A 62 -10.29 9.17 -3.29
CA LEU A 62 -9.42 8.64 -2.23
C LEU A 62 -10.12 8.57 -0.86
N GLU A 63 -11.16 9.38 -0.65
CA GLU A 63 -12.01 9.33 0.54
C GLU A 63 -12.71 7.98 0.72
N LYS A 64 -12.92 7.23 -0.37
CA LYS A 64 -13.52 5.88 -0.31
C LYS A 64 -12.59 4.81 0.24
N VAL A 65 -11.29 5.11 0.38
CA VAL A 65 -10.33 4.17 0.97
C VAL A 65 -10.68 3.90 2.44
N THR A 66 -11.17 4.91 3.17
CA THR A 66 -11.61 4.73 4.56
C THR A 66 -12.93 3.98 4.62
N THR A 67 -12.88 2.69 4.94
CA THR A 67 -14.09 1.87 5.02
C THR A 67 -14.78 1.96 6.39
N HIS A 68 -14.02 2.21 7.46
CA HIS A 68 -14.56 2.24 8.83
C HIS A 68 -14.06 3.45 9.63
N ARG A 69 -14.91 3.92 10.55
CA ARG A 69 -14.64 5.07 11.42
C ARG A 69 -15.03 4.76 12.85
N PHE A 70 -14.07 4.84 13.75
CA PHE A 70 -14.21 4.53 15.18
C PHE A 70 -14.01 5.80 16.03
N GLY A 71 -14.56 5.82 17.25
CA GLY A 71 -14.24 6.83 18.26
C GLY A 71 -12.93 6.50 18.98
N LEU A 72 -12.36 7.45 19.73
CA LEU A 72 -11.12 7.21 20.49
C LEU A 72 -11.27 6.15 21.59
N LYS A 73 -12.47 5.99 22.14
CA LYS A 73 -12.77 4.93 23.13
C LYS A 73 -12.71 3.52 22.53
N ASP A 74 -12.84 3.40 21.21
CA ASP A 74 -12.93 2.13 20.49
C ASP A 74 -11.60 1.76 19.78
N VAL A 75 -10.47 2.34 20.20
CA VAL A 75 -9.15 2.12 19.57
C VAL A 75 -8.76 0.63 19.55
N ASP A 76 -8.99 -0.09 20.66
CA ASP A 76 -8.71 -1.52 20.73
C ASP A 76 -9.51 -2.31 19.67
N LEU A 77 -10.80 -2.03 19.56
CA LEU A 77 -11.66 -2.62 18.52
C LEU A 77 -11.18 -2.24 17.13
N ALA A 78 -10.79 -0.98 16.89
CA ALA A 78 -10.28 -0.53 15.60
C ALA A 78 -9.01 -1.29 15.18
N ILE A 79 -8.05 -1.45 16.10
CA ILE A 79 -6.81 -2.20 15.86
C ILE A 79 -7.11 -3.67 15.54
N LYS A 80 -7.94 -4.32 16.37
CA LYS A 80 -8.35 -5.72 16.15
C LYS A 80 -9.07 -5.89 14.82
N SER A 81 -9.92 -4.92 14.43
CA SER A 81 -10.66 -4.98 13.17
C SER A 81 -9.74 -4.87 11.95
N VAL A 82 -8.74 -3.98 11.97
CA VAL A 82 -7.71 -3.93 10.91
C VAL A 82 -6.89 -5.23 10.85
N GLY A 83 -6.67 -5.87 11.99
CA GLY A 83 -6.05 -7.20 12.08
C GLY A 83 -6.96 -8.38 11.70
N GLY A 84 -8.22 -8.13 11.30
CA GLY A 84 -9.18 -9.17 10.90
C GLY A 84 -9.85 -9.93 12.07
N GLN A 85 -9.80 -9.39 13.29
CA GLN A 85 -10.33 -10.01 14.51
C GLN A 85 -11.50 -9.22 15.14
N GLY A 86 -12.01 -8.21 14.45
CA GLY A 86 -13.05 -7.32 14.96
C GLY A 86 -14.23 -7.23 13.99
N VAL A 87 -14.60 -6.00 13.64
CA VAL A 87 -15.62 -5.73 12.62
C VAL A 87 -15.18 -6.34 11.29
N PRO A 88 -16.07 -7.00 10.52
CA PRO A 88 -15.73 -7.56 9.21
C PRO A 88 -15.39 -6.46 8.19
N ASP A 89 -14.68 -6.85 7.13
CA ASP A 89 -14.45 -6.02 5.93
C ASP A 89 -13.71 -4.68 6.17
N VAL A 90 -12.94 -4.58 7.25
CA VAL A 90 -12.07 -3.41 7.48
C VAL A 90 -10.86 -3.47 6.55
N ILE A 91 -10.75 -2.48 5.67
CA ILE A 91 -9.61 -2.26 4.77
C ILE A 91 -8.74 -1.11 5.31
N HIS A 92 -9.38 -0.02 5.74
CA HIS A 92 -8.74 1.11 6.39
C HIS A 92 -9.68 1.70 7.44
N ALA A 93 -9.15 1.91 8.64
CA ALA A 93 -9.87 2.49 9.76
C ALA A 93 -9.37 3.91 10.05
N SER A 94 -10.30 4.83 10.34
CA SER A 94 -9.98 6.15 10.87
C SER A 94 -10.50 6.31 12.29
N LEU A 95 -9.67 6.86 13.17
CA LEU A 95 -10.04 7.26 14.52
C LEU A 95 -10.45 8.73 14.51
N LEU A 96 -11.68 9.00 14.93
CA LEU A 96 -12.23 10.36 14.96
C LEU A 96 -12.39 10.79 16.42
N PRO A 97 -11.61 11.79 16.90
CA PRO A 97 -11.67 12.26 18.28
C PRO A 97 -13.03 12.75 18.79
N TRP A 98 -13.91 13.13 17.87
CA TRP A 98 -15.24 13.67 18.16
C TRP A 98 -16.37 12.64 18.10
N LYS A 99 -16.04 11.35 17.88
CA LYS A 99 -17.00 10.23 17.93
C LYS A 99 -16.93 9.49 19.25
#